data_AF-A0A4R8UHF1-F1
#
_entry.id   AF-A0A4R8UHF1-F1
#
_cell.length_a   1.000
_cell.length_b   1.000
_cell.length_c   1.000
_cell.angle_alpha   90.00
_cell.angle_beta   90.00
_cell.angle_gamma   90.00
#
_symmetry.space_group_name_H-M   'P 1'
#
loop_
_entity.id
_entity.type
_entity.pdbx_description
1 polymer ?
#
loop_
_entity_poly.entity_id
_entity_poly.type
_entity_poly.pdbx_seq_one_letter_code
_entity_poly.pdbx_strand_id
1 'polypeptide(L)' 'MGTDSRARVIVREGPWGFVFLLAYIGAAIYFISISNGSFWGVILGLLQAIVWPVYVMYHVLLMIGA' A
#
# COMPACT_ATOMS: atom_id res chain seq x y z
N MET A 1 35.58 -22.89 -28.79
CA MET A 1 35.19 -21.67 -28.05
C MET A 1 33.69 -21.73 -27.81
N GLY A 2 33.26 -22.16 -26.63
CA GLY A 2 31.85 -22.12 -26.25
C GLY A 2 31.53 -20.73 -25.71
N THR A 3 30.65 -20.00 -26.36
CA THR A 3 30.14 -18.73 -25.85
C THR A 3 29.02 -19.03 -24.86
N ASP A 4 29.34 -18.98 -23.57
CA ASP A 4 28.36 -18.95 -22.48
C ASP A 4 27.59 -17.63 -22.52
N SER A 5 26.53 -17.59 -23.33
CA SER A 5 25.54 -16.52 -23.28
C SER A 5 24.66 -16.70 -22.04
N ARG A 6 25.21 -16.35 -20.87
CA ARG A 6 24.40 -16.25 -19.65
C ARG A 6 23.45 -15.07 -19.80
N ALA A 7 22.22 -15.37 -20.23
CA ALA A 7 21.13 -14.42 -20.23
C ALA A 7 21.03 -13.79 -18.84
N ARG A 8 21.43 -12.53 -18.72
CA ARG A 8 21.33 -11.80 -17.47
C ARG A 8 19.84 -11.56 -17.24
N VAL A 9 19.26 -12.22 -16.23
CA VAL A 9 17.87 -11.98 -15.84
C VAL A 9 17.79 -10.56 -15.32
N ILE A 10 17.27 -9.65 -16.15
CA ILE A 10 17.02 -8.27 -15.75
C ILE A 10 15.70 -8.28 -15.00
N VAL A 11 15.77 -8.33 -13.67
CA VAL A 11 14.60 -8.20 -12.80
C VAL A 11 14.15 -6.75 -12.87
N ARG A 12 13.12 -6.49 -13.69
CA ARG A 12 12.44 -5.20 -13.77
C ARG A 12 11.42 -5.12 -12.65
N GLU A 13 11.86 -4.83 -11.43
CA GLU A 13 10.91 -4.46 -10.38
C GLU A 13 10.29 -3.12 -10.74
N GLY A 14 8.99 -3.12 -11.01
CA GLY A 14 8.26 -1.90 -11.31
C GLY A 14 8.19 -1.02 -10.06
N PRO A 15 8.39 0.31 -10.17
CA PRO A 15 8.34 1.24 -9.03
C PRO A 15 7.01 1.20 -8.25
N TRP A 16 5.98 0.55 -8.80
CA TRP A 16 4.72 0.21 -8.15
C TRP A 16 4.87 -0.41 -6.76
N GLY A 17 5.81 -1.33 -6.54
CA GLY A 17 5.99 -1.96 -5.22
C GLY A 17 6.34 -0.95 -4.12
N PHE A 18 7.20 0.01 -4.45
CA PHE A 18 7.58 1.10 -3.55
C PHE A 18 6.39 2.04 -3.27
N VAL A 19 5.59 2.35 -4.29
CA VAL A 19 4.39 3.19 -4.14
C VAL A 19 3.35 2.53 -3.23
N PHE A 20 3.10 1.22 -3.38
CA PHE A 20 2.20 0.47 -2.50
C PHE A 20 2.70 0.43 -1.05
N LEU A 21 4.01 0.24 -0.86
CA LEU A 21 4.61 0.25 0.47
C LEU A 21 4.49 1.64 1.13
N LEU A 22 4.77 2.70 0.39
CA LEU A 22 4.65 4.07 0.89
C LEU A 22 3.19 4.44 1.21
N ALA A 23 2.25 3.97 0.39
CA ALA A 23 0.82 4.18 0.61
C ALA A 23 0.31 3.43 1.85
N TYR A 24 0.79 2.20 2.09
CA TYR A 24 0.51 1.46 3.31
C TYR A 24 1.06 2.16 4.56
N ILE A 25 2.30 2.65 4.49
CA ILE A 25 2.92 3.42 5.59
C ILE A 25 2.12 4.71 5.87
N GLY A 26 1.72 5.43 4.82
CA GLY A 26 0.88 6.63 4.94
C GLY A 26 -0.47 6.35 5.61
N ALA A 27 -1.15 5.27 5.20
CA ALA A 27 -2.41 4.84 5.82
C ALA A 27 -2.22 4.47 7.29
N ALA A 28 -1.16 3.72 7.62
CA ALA A 28 -0.84 3.37 9.00
C ALA A 28 -0.61 4.62 9.86
N ILE A 29 0.19 5.58 9.40
CA ILE A 29 0.46 6.83 10.13
C ILE A 29 -0.83 7.66 10.32
N TYR A 30 -1.64 7.81 9.26
CA TYR A 30 -2.89 8.59 9.31
C TYR A 30 -3.88 8.01 10.33
N PHE A 31 -4.12 6.70 10.28
CA PHE A 31 -5.06 6.06 11.19
C PHE A 31 -4.55 5.97 12.62
N ILE A 32 -3.23 5.81 12.84
CA ILE A 32 -2.63 5.89 14.18
C ILE A 32 -2.75 7.31 14.75
N SER A 33 -2.54 8.34 13.94
CA SER A 33 -2.62 9.75 14.37
C SER A 33 -4.04 10.21 14.68
N ILE A 34 -5.05 9.60 14.05
CA ILE A 34 -6.47 9.85 14.33
C ILE A 34 -6.93 9.16 15.61
N SER A 35 -6.28 8.08 15.99
CA SER A 35 -6.59 7.37 17.22
C SER A 35 -6.09 8.18 18.41
N ASN A 36 -7.02 8.68 19.23
CA ASN A 36 -6.82 9.54 20.42
C ASN A 36 -5.97 8.92 21.56
N GLY A 37 -4.84 8.25 21.28
CA GLY A 37 -3.91 7.69 22.26
C GLY A 37 -4.39 6.45 23.02
N SER A 38 -5.60 5.95 22.74
CA SER A 38 -6.13 4.70 23.30
C SER A 38 -5.51 3.47 22.62
N PHE A 39 -5.07 2.48 23.41
CA PHE A 39 -4.53 1.20 22.93
C PHE A 39 -5.46 0.50 21.90
N TRP A 40 -6.77 0.51 22.16
CA TRP A 40 -7.77 -0.02 21.24
C TRP A 40 -7.94 0.84 19.99
N GLY A 41 -7.77 2.16 20.11
CA GLY A 41 -7.75 3.06 18.95
C GLY A 41 -6.61 2.75 18.00
N VAL A 42 -5.43 2.40 18.49
CA VAL A 42 -4.30 2.00 17.64
C VAL A 42 -4.58 0.69 16.90
N ILE A 43 -5.14 -0.32 17.57
CA ILE A 43 -5.53 -1.59 16.94
C ILE A 43 -6.60 -1.37 15.86
N LEU A 44 -7.61 -0.57 16.15
CA LEU A 44 -8.65 -0.21 15.17
C LEU A 44 -8.07 0.58 14.00
N GLY A 45 -7.12 1.49 14.25
CA GLY A 45 -6.44 2.25 13.21
C GLY A 45 -5.59 1.35 12.30
N LEU A 46 -4.93 0.33 12.85
CA LEU A 46 -4.17 -0.64 12.05
C LEU A 46 -5.10 -1.51 11.19
N LEU A 47 -6.24 -1.94 11.74
CA LEU A 47 -7.26 -2.66 11.00
C LEU A 47 -7.82 -1.81 9.85
N GLN A 48 -8.08 -0.53 10.11
CA GLN A 48 -8.56 0.42 9.11
C GLN A 48 -7.50 0.71 8.03
N ALA A 49 -6.22 0.73 8.40
CA ALA A 49 -5.10 0.84 7.48
C ALA A 49 -4.94 -0.38 6.56
N ILE A 50 -5.51 -1.55 6.88
CA ILE A 50 -5.58 -2.71 5.95
C ILE A 50 -6.75 -2.54 4.97
N VAL A 51 -7.86 -1.96 5.45
CA VAL A 51 -9.09 -1.77 4.68
C VAL A 51 -9.01 -0.53 3.76
N TRP A 52 -7.96 0.28 3.89
CA TRP A 52 -7.76 1.50 3.10
C TRP A 52 -7.99 1.38 1.57
N PRO A 53 -7.63 0.28 0.85
CA PRO A 53 -7.85 0.21 -0.59
C PRO A 53 -9.33 0.12 -0.93
N VAL A 54 -10.14 -0.47 -0.05
CA VAL A 54 -11.60 -0.55 -0.19
C VAL A 54 -12.21 0.85 -0.07
N TYR A 55 -11.74 1.66 0.89
CA TYR A 55 -12.17 3.05 1.01
C TYR A 55 -11.79 3.89 -0.20
N VAL A 56 -10.56 3.72 -0.72
CA VAL A 56 -10.12 4.40 -1.94
C VAL A 56 -11.00 4.00 -3.12
N MET A 57 -11.26 2.71 -3.31
CA MET A 57 -12.08 2.24 -4.43
C MET A 57 -13.53 2.67 -4.31
N TYR A 58 -14.10 2.64 -3.10
CA TYR A 58 -15.44 3.17 -2.82
C TYR A 58 -15.54 4.65 -3.19
N HIS A 59 -14.60 5.48 -2.75
CA HIS A 59 -14.61 6.91 -3.07
C HIS A 59 -14.35 7.18 -4.55
N VAL A 60 -13.47 6.41 -5.21
CA VAL A 60 -13.25 6.52 -6.65
C VAL A 60 -14.51 6.18 -7.43
N LEU A 61 -15.19 5.07 -7.08
CA LEU A 61 -16.46 4.66 -7.68
C LEU A 61 -17.54 5.73 -7.48
N LEU A 62 -17.63 6.31 -6.29
CA LEU A 62 -18.53 7.41 -5.99
C LEU A 62 -18.20 8.67 -6.83
N MET A 63 -16.91 9.01 -6.97
CA MET A 63 -16.47 10.16 -7.76
C MET A 63 -16.76 10.01 -9.25
N ILE A 64 -16.71 8.78 -9.78
CA ILE A 64 -17.06 8.50 -11.19
C ILE A 64 -18.57 8.29 -11.41
N GLY A 65 -19.39 8.41 -10.36
CA GLY A 65 -20.85 8.48 -10.45
C GLY A 65 -21.60 7.15 -10.36
N ALA A 66 -21.03 6.15 -9.66
CA ALA A 66 -21.73 4.90 -9.33
C ALA A 66 -22.82 5.09 -8.26
#